data_AF-A0A1G2BQB1-F1
#
_entry.id   AF-A0A1G2BQB1-F1
#
_cell.length_a   1.000
_cell.length_b   1.000
_cell.length_c   1.000
_cell.angle_alpha   90.00
_cell.angle_beta   90.00
_cell.angle_gamma   90.00
#
_symmetry.space_group_name_H-M   'P 1'
#
loop_
_entity.id
_entity.type
_entity.pdbx_description
1 polymer ?
#
loop_
_entity_poly.entity_id
_entity_poly.type
_entity_poly.pdbx_seq_one_letter_code
_entity_poly.pdbx_strand_id
1 'polypeptide(L)'
;MNLEQKLGVSLELRQAQLIKLEQRLSQKTGKFEKQLLKKIELIDIDLDESPYHVDMLGVLVVRESEEKKSLIGSIVEKSELSDKPIQKIIVERFSMEDISLDIGTKRNVDVITIVFEDGKELTLTVSLDKEAVDSIEKSPSYQEAQTLRQKGAGDTWAVQKYYGMEKVEDKEGLRVAICKEFLDGPMLANATTAIDPYMSEEEQARAKRLAYATGRMVANTLTQLGGVPKDSNPLNIIIIREDTADEHTRYCDVEGIVTDEEGIRSELDRLKNEFKEYGGELFRGINEHYDGALFKKPE
;
A
#
# COMPACT_ATOMS: atom_id res chain seq x y z
N MET A 1 7.99 32.40 -25.07
CA MET A 1 8.33 32.55 -23.63
C MET A 1 9.66 31.88 -23.38
N ASN A 2 10.65 32.62 -22.86
CA ASN A 2 12.01 32.16 -22.51
C ASN A 2 11.91 31.07 -21.40
N LEU A 3 12.85 30.12 -21.36
CA LEU A 3 12.98 29.10 -20.31
C LEU A 3 12.95 29.69 -18.89
N GLU A 4 13.63 30.82 -18.65
CA GLU A 4 13.66 31.52 -17.36
C GLU A 4 12.29 32.08 -16.95
N GLN A 5 11.51 32.55 -17.93
CA GLN A 5 10.13 33.01 -17.69
C GLN A 5 9.19 31.84 -17.40
N LYS A 6 9.39 30.68 -18.05
CA LYS A 6 8.67 29.44 -17.74
C LYS A 6 8.98 28.94 -16.32
N LEU A 7 10.26 28.98 -15.93
CA LEU A 7 10.71 28.61 -14.59
C LEU A 7 10.17 29.55 -13.51
N GLY A 8 10.18 30.87 -13.74
CA GLY A 8 9.64 31.86 -12.81
C GLY A 8 8.15 31.69 -12.55
N VAL A 9 7.34 31.51 -13.60
CA VAL A 9 5.90 31.28 -13.48
C VAL A 9 5.59 29.95 -12.77
N SER A 10 6.38 28.91 -13.04
CA SER A 10 6.26 27.60 -12.36
C SER A 10 6.55 27.69 -10.86
N LEU A 11 7.57 28.48 -10.46
CA LEU A 11 7.92 28.72 -9.06
C LEU A 11 6.84 29.50 -8.30
N GLU A 12 6.30 30.57 -8.92
CA GLU A 12 5.22 31.38 -8.31
C GLU A 12 3.93 30.56 -8.12
N LEU A 13 3.56 29.75 -9.12
CA LEU A 13 2.38 28.87 -9.05
C LEU A 13 2.54 27.86 -7.91
N ARG A 14 3.71 27.23 -7.80
CA ARG A 14 4.02 26.26 -6.74
C ARG A 14 3.97 26.90 -5.36
N GLN A 15 4.50 28.11 -5.21
CA GLN A 15 4.41 28.85 -3.94
C GLN A 15 2.94 29.19 -3.58
N ALA A 16 2.13 29.60 -4.56
CA ALA A 16 0.71 29.87 -4.32
C ALA A 16 -0.06 28.61 -3.88
N GLN A 17 0.22 27.45 -4.49
CA GLN A 17 -0.35 26.16 -4.10
C GLN A 17 0.02 25.77 -2.65
N LEU A 18 1.29 25.93 -2.27
CA LEU A 18 1.73 25.66 -0.89
C LEU A 18 1.08 26.61 0.13
N ILE A 19 0.92 27.89 -0.20
CA ILE A 19 0.20 28.85 0.67
C ILE A 19 -1.26 28.41 0.86
N LYS A 20 -1.95 27.99 -0.22
CA LYS A 20 -3.32 27.46 -0.13
C LYS A 20 -3.39 26.22 0.76
N LEU A 21 -2.44 25.30 0.62
CA LEU A 21 -2.33 24.09 1.44
C LEU A 21 -2.15 24.45 2.92
N GLU A 22 -1.20 25.33 3.23
CA GLU A 22 -0.97 25.81 4.59
C GLU A 22 -2.21 26.50 5.17
N GLN A 23 -2.89 27.36 4.41
CA GLN A 23 -4.11 28.04 4.87
C GLN A 23 -5.22 27.04 5.21
N ARG A 24 -5.42 26.01 4.38
CA ARG A 24 -6.46 24.99 4.60
C ARG A 24 -6.16 24.08 5.79
N LEU A 25 -4.89 23.69 5.99
CA LEU A 25 -4.52 22.67 6.98
C LEU A 25 -3.99 23.26 8.30
N SER A 26 -3.51 24.52 8.31
CA SER A 26 -2.86 25.14 9.49
C SER A 26 -3.74 25.23 10.74
N GLN A 27 -5.06 25.31 10.58
CA GLN A 27 -5.98 25.42 11.71
C GLN A 27 -6.13 24.11 12.50
N LYS A 28 -5.86 22.96 11.88
CA LYS A 28 -6.04 21.63 12.48
C LYS A 28 -4.72 20.84 12.63
N THR A 29 -3.59 21.53 12.53
CA THR A 29 -2.24 20.94 12.56
C THR A 29 -1.44 21.42 13.76
N GLY A 30 -0.66 20.51 14.35
CA GLY A 30 0.24 20.83 15.45
C GLY A 30 1.51 21.54 14.99
N LYS A 31 2.40 21.86 15.94
CA LYS A 31 3.66 22.56 15.65
C LYS A 31 4.55 21.74 14.72
N PHE A 32 4.62 20.43 14.93
CA PHE A 32 5.39 19.50 14.11
C PHE A 32 4.87 19.49 12.67
N GLU A 33 3.57 19.31 12.49
CA GLU A 33 2.96 19.20 11.17
C GLU A 33 3.03 20.51 10.39
N LYS A 34 2.93 21.66 11.06
CA LYS A 34 3.17 22.98 10.45
C LYS A 34 4.59 23.14 9.92
N GLN A 35 5.58 22.50 10.54
CA GLN A 35 6.95 22.50 10.01
C GLN A 35 7.09 21.58 8.80
N LEU A 36 6.33 20.48 8.77
CA LEU A 36 6.31 19.56 7.63
C LEU A 36 5.66 20.20 6.40
N LEU A 37 4.55 20.91 6.56
CA LEU A 37 3.87 21.61 5.46
C LEU A 37 4.78 22.57 4.69
N LYS A 38 5.75 23.20 5.38
CA LYS A 38 6.76 24.09 4.79
C LYS A 38 7.81 23.37 3.94
N LYS A 39 7.88 22.06 4.05
CA LYS A 39 8.87 21.20 3.41
C LYS A 39 8.24 20.29 2.34
N ILE A 40 7.00 20.58 1.94
CA ILE A 40 6.28 19.81 0.91
C ILE A 40 6.75 20.21 -0.48
N GLU A 41 7.03 19.19 -1.28
CA GLU A 41 7.31 19.27 -2.70
C GLU A 41 6.18 18.56 -3.46
N LEU A 42 5.41 19.31 -4.25
CA LEU A 42 4.40 18.75 -5.15
C LEU A 42 5.03 18.44 -6.52
N ILE A 43 4.81 17.24 -7.03
CA ILE A 43 5.25 16.77 -8.35
C ILE A 43 4.01 16.36 -9.15
N ASP A 44 3.82 16.96 -10.32
CA ASP A 44 2.70 16.71 -11.24
C ASP A 44 1.30 16.82 -10.60
N ILE A 45 1.18 17.67 -9.58
CA ILE A 45 -0.06 17.99 -8.87
C ILE A 45 -0.44 19.44 -9.12
N ASP A 46 -1.67 19.63 -9.61
CA ASP A 46 -2.34 20.92 -9.55
C ASP A 46 -3.50 20.88 -8.53
N LEU A 47 -3.33 21.59 -7.42
CA LEU A 47 -4.33 21.65 -6.35
C LEU A 47 -5.63 22.34 -6.78
N ASP A 48 -5.61 23.14 -7.85
CA ASP A 48 -6.81 23.80 -8.38
C ASP A 48 -7.62 22.86 -9.28
N GLU A 49 -6.97 21.95 -10.00
CA GLU A 49 -7.65 20.94 -10.83
C GLU A 49 -8.12 19.73 -10.01
N SER A 50 -7.37 19.37 -8.97
CA SER A 50 -7.59 18.15 -8.19
C SER A 50 -7.54 18.46 -6.68
N PRO A 51 -8.64 19.02 -6.11
CA PRO A 51 -8.65 19.45 -4.72
C PRO A 51 -8.46 18.30 -3.72
N TYR A 52 -8.74 17.06 -4.13
CA TYR A 52 -8.61 15.87 -3.29
C TYR A 52 -7.16 15.63 -2.81
N HIS A 53 -6.13 16.11 -3.51
CA HIS A 53 -4.74 16.05 -3.05
C HIS A 53 -4.54 16.80 -1.73
N VAL A 54 -5.28 17.89 -1.51
CA VAL A 54 -5.27 18.61 -0.23
C VAL A 54 -5.86 17.75 0.87
N ASP A 55 -6.93 17.02 0.57
CA ASP A 55 -7.59 16.15 1.55
C ASP A 55 -6.71 14.94 1.89
N MET A 56 -6.07 14.33 0.90
CA MET A 56 -5.10 13.25 1.09
C MET A 56 -3.87 13.69 1.90
N LEU A 57 -3.35 14.90 1.66
CA LEU A 57 -2.32 15.46 2.52
C LEU A 57 -2.84 15.77 3.92
N GLY A 58 -4.07 16.30 4.01
CA GLY A 58 -4.77 16.56 5.26
C GLY A 58 -4.85 15.33 6.15
N VAL A 59 -5.15 14.16 5.58
CA VAL A 59 -5.17 12.86 6.29
C VAL A 59 -3.87 12.58 7.04
N LEU A 60 -2.72 12.95 6.46
CA LEU A 60 -1.43 12.72 7.11
C LEU A 60 -1.16 13.70 8.25
N VAL A 61 -1.47 14.98 8.05
CA VAL A 61 -0.98 16.07 8.92
C VAL A 61 -2.01 16.59 9.91
N VAL A 62 -3.29 16.39 9.66
CA VAL A 62 -4.36 16.85 10.55
C VAL A 62 -4.36 16.01 11.82
N ARG A 63 -4.63 16.68 12.94
CA ARG A 63 -4.77 16.04 14.24
C ARG A 63 -6.26 15.99 14.60
N GLU A 64 -6.71 14.84 15.10
CA GLU A 64 -8.06 14.73 15.68
C GLU A 64 -8.22 15.60 16.94
N SER A 65 -7.14 15.81 17.71
CA SER A 65 -7.12 16.65 18.91
C SER A 65 -5.69 17.10 19.26
N GLU A 66 -5.55 18.06 20.19
CA GLU A 66 -4.24 18.50 20.69
C GLU A 66 -3.46 17.43 21.47
N GLU A 67 -4.11 16.35 21.88
CA GLU A 67 -3.49 15.24 22.62
C GLU A 67 -3.06 14.10 21.68
N LYS A 68 -3.74 13.93 20.54
CA LYS A 68 -3.42 12.88 19.56
C LYS A 68 -2.38 13.34 18.55
N LYS A 69 -1.44 12.47 18.21
CA LYS A 69 -0.51 12.72 17.10
C LYS A 69 -1.27 12.67 15.78
N SER A 70 -0.79 13.41 14.78
CA SER A 70 -1.21 13.21 13.40
C SER A 70 -0.83 11.80 12.94
N LEU A 71 -1.41 11.35 11.83
CA LEU A 71 -1.07 10.07 11.24
C LEU A 71 0.42 10.02 10.87
N ILE A 72 0.95 11.08 10.25
CA ILE A 72 2.39 11.16 9.93
C ILE A 72 3.27 11.14 11.20
N GLY A 73 2.85 11.82 12.27
CA GLY A 73 3.56 11.77 13.56
C GLY A 73 3.60 10.36 14.15
N SER A 74 2.51 9.61 14.00
CA SER A 74 2.42 8.21 14.46
C SER A 74 3.25 7.26 13.59
N ILE A 75 3.27 7.48 12.27
CA ILE A 75 4.09 6.72 11.31
C ILE A 75 5.57 6.90 11.61
N VAL A 76 6.03 8.15 11.74
CA VAL A 76 7.43 8.48 12.00
C VAL A 76 7.89 7.87 13.33
N GLU A 77 7.09 7.97 14.39
CA GLU A 77 7.42 7.38 15.69
C GLU A 77 7.56 5.86 15.65
N LYS A 78 6.71 5.17 14.88
CA LYS A 78 6.75 3.71 14.72
C LYS A 78 7.79 3.23 13.72
N SER A 79 8.35 4.14 12.92
CA SER A 79 9.41 3.81 11.98
C SER A 79 10.74 3.66 12.72
N GLU A 80 11.66 2.89 12.14
CA GLU A 80 13.05 2.83 12.60
C GLU A 80 13.80 4.16 12.40
N LEU A 81 13.11 5.19 11.90
CA LEU A 81 13.63 6.51 11.56
C LEU A 81 13.11 7.59 12.54
N SER A 82 12.50 7.19 13.66
CA SER A 82 11.82 8.08 14.62
C SER A 82 12.71 9.16 15.24
N ASP A 83 14.02 8.92 15.36
CA ASP A 83 14.99 9.88 15.92
C ASP A 83 15.56 10.86 14.88
N LYS A 84 15.17 10.71 13.61
CA LYS A 84 15.77 11.46 12.50
C LYS A 84 14.88 12.62 12.07
N PRO A 85 15.44 13.84 11.92
CA PRO A 85 14.66 14.96 11.41
C PRO A 85 14.24 14.72 9.95
N ILE A 86 13.00 15.12 9.61
CA ILE A 86 12.51 15.08 8.23
C ILE A 86 13.10 16.26 7.47
N GLN A 87 13.78 15.98 6.35
CA GLN A 87 14.30 16.99 5.43
C GLN A 87 13.18 17.56 4.56
N LYS A 88 12.42 16.69 3.89
CA LYS A 88 11.33 17.08 2.98
C LYS A 88 10.28 15.98 2.82
N ILE A 89 9.11 16.38 2.31
CA ILE A 89 8.03 15.46 1.95
C ILE A 89 7.74 15.69 0.46
N ILE A 90 7.87 14.64 -0.34
CA ILE A 90 7.53 14.66 -1.76
C ILE A 90 6.14 14.05 -1.91
N VAL A 91 5.29 14.71 -2.68
CA VAL A 91 3.93 14.29 -2.97
C VAL A 91 3.81 14.18 -4.48
N GLU A 92 3.63 12.96 -4.94
CA GLU A 92 3.57 12.60 -6.34
C GLU A 92 2.17 12.13 -6.65
N ARG A 93 1.57 12.73 -7.69
CA ARG A 93 0.34 12.19 -8.26
C ARG A 93 0.64 10.80 -8.79
N PHE A 94 -0.11 9.82 -8.31
CA PHE A 94 0.01 8.46 -8.82
C PHE A 94 -1.03 8.20 -9.90
N SER A 95 -0.58 8.03 -11.15
CA SER A 95 -1.47 7.71 -12.27
C SER A 95 -1.63 6.20 -12.42
N MET A 96 -2.88 5.74 -12.42
CA MET A 96 -3.25 4.32 -12.33
C MET A 96 -2.83 3.46 -13.54
N GLU A 97 -2.38 4.08 -14.63
CA GLU A 97 -1.88 3.35 -15.79
C GLU A 97 -0.63 2.52 -15.46
N ASP A 98 0.04 2.81 -14.33
CA ASP A 98 1.28 2.16 -13.91
C ASP A 98 1.08 0.93 -12.98
N ILE A 99 -0.12 0.71 -12.42
CA ILE A 99 -0.43 -0.51 -11.64
C ILE A 99 -1.86 -0.98 -11.92
N SER A 100 -2.03 -2.20 -12.45
CA SER A 100 -3.35 -2.85 -12.63
C SER A 100 -3.96 -3.35 -11.31
N LEU A 101 -4.05 -2.49 -10.30
CA LEU A 101 -4.76 -2.76 -9.05
C LEU A 101 -6.20 -2.20 -9.14
N ASP A 102 -7.18 -2.94 -8.63
CA ASP A 102 -8.58 -2.49 -8.49
C ASP A 102 -8.72 -1.26 -7.54
N ILE A 103 -7.62 -0.88 -6.88
CA ILE A 103 -7.47 0.35 -6.09
C ILE A 103 -7.86 1.60 -6.91
N GLY A 104 -7.52 1.63 -8.21
CA GLY A 104 -7.76 2.78 -9.06
C GLY A 104 -9.23 3.00 -9.45
N THR A 105 -10.08 1.97 -9.41
CA THR A 105 -11.50 2.12 -9.79
C THR A 105 -12.29 2.84 -8.69
N LYS A 106 -11.97 2.54 -7.43
CA LYS A 106 -12.70 3.01 -6.25
C LYS A 106 -12.04 4.20 -5.55
N ARG A 107 -10.74 4.44 -5.73
CA ARG A 107 -9.96 5.42 -4.95
C ARG A 107 -9.07 6.31 -5.83
N ASN A 108 -8.85 7.54 -5.38
CA ASN A 108 -7.75 8.39 -5.83
C ASN A 108 -6.53 8.07 -4.97
N VAL A 109 -5.32 8.10 -5.55
CA VAL A 109 -4.10 7.68 -4.85
C VAL A 109 -2.99 8.70 -5.05
N ASP A 110 -2.34 9.08 -3.95
CA ASP A 110 -1.07 9.80 -3.95
C ASP A 110 0.03 8.90 -3.40
N VAL A 111 1.23 9.02 -3.98
CA VAL A 111 2.46 8.50 -3.40
C VAL A 111 3.13 9.63 -2.64
N ILE A 112 3.51 9.34 -1.40
CA ILE A 112 4.14 10.32 -0.51
C ILE A 112 5.45 9.73 -0.01
N THR A 113 6.53 10.42 -0.30
CA THR A 113 7.89 10.05 0.10
C THR A 113 8.38 11.00 1.18
N ILE A 114 8.63 10.48 2.38
CA ILE A 114 9.20 11.22 3.50
C ILE A 114 10.72 11.03 3.46
N VAL A 115 11.46 12.10 3.20
CA VAL A 115 12.93 12.10 3.12
C VAL A 115 13.49 12.62 4.43
N PHE A 116 14.35 11.84 5.07
CA PHE A 116 15.03 12.18 6.32
C PHE A 116 16.38 12.85 6.05
N GLU A 117 16.91 13.62 7.01
CA GLU A 117 18.18 14.37 6.83
C GLU A 117 19.41 13.50 6.55
N ASP A 118 19.36 12.20 6.90
CA ASP A 118 20.42 11.25 6.57
C ASP A 118 20.27 10.60 5.18
N GLY A 119 19.28 11.06 4.40
CA GLY A 119 18.97 10.58 3.07
C GLY A 119 18.15 9.28 3.02
N LYS A 120 17.72 8.74 4.17
CA LYS A 120 16.77 7.62 4.16
C LYS A 120 15.38 8.10 3.75
N GLU A 121 14.60 7.20 3.17
CA GLU A 121 13.27 7.49 2.67
C GLU A 121 12.24 6.52 3.25
N LEU A 122 11.03 7.03 3.46
CA LEU A 122 9.85 6.23 3.76
C LEU A 122 8.75 6.60 2.77
N THR A 123 8.40 5.65 1.91
CA THR A 123 7.39 5.85 0.87
C THR A 123 6.10 5.14 1.22
N LEU A 124 5.00 5.85 1.09
CA LEU A 124 3.66 5.39 1.43
C LEU A 124 2.65 5.81 0.36
N THR A 125 1.53 5.09 0.32
CA THR A 125 0.35 5.48 -0.45
C THR A 125 -0.69 6.07 0.50
N VAL A 126 -1.34 7.14 0.04
CA VAL A 126 -2.60 7.61 0.62
C VAL A 126 -3.65 7.41 -0.44
N SER A 127 -4.66 6.60 -0.13
CA SER A 127 -5.78 6.32 -1.04
C SER A 127 -7.07 6.86 -0.46
N LEU A 128 -7.76 7.74 -1.17
CA LEU A 128 -9.03 8.33 -0.78
C LEU A 128 -10.16 7.78 -1.64
N ASP A 129 -11.26 7.35 -1.03
CA ASP A 129 -12.45 6.91 -1.76
C ASP A 129 -12.95 8.02 -2.72
N LYS A 130 -13.19 7.66 -3.99
CA LYS A 130 -13.70 8.59 -5.01
C LYS A 130 -15.11 9.06 -4.68
N GLU A 131 -15.95 8.11 -4.32
CA GLU A 131 -17.37 8.34 -4.02
C GLU A 131 -17.57 8.60 -2.53
N ALA A 132 -18.40 9.59 -2.23
CA ALA A 132 -18.87 9.80 -0.87
C ALA A 132 -19.88 8.70 -0.48
N VAL A 133 -19.87 8.31 0.78
CA VAL A 133 -20.76 7.30 1.36
C VAL A 133 -21.66 7.91 2.42
N ASP A 134 -22.86 7.37 2.56
CA ASP A 134 -23.84 7.75 3.60
C ASP A 134 -23.54 7.10 4.96
N SER A 135 -22.70 6.06 4.98
CA SER A 135 -22.27 5.35 6.18
C SER A 135 -20.85 4.82 6.00
N ILE A 136 -20.04 4.89 7.04
CA ILE A 136 -18.63 4.50 6.98
C ILE A 136 -18.44 3.02 6.62
N GLU A 137 -19.38 2.16 6.96
CA GLU A 137 -19.35 0.72 6.67
C GLU A 137 -19.43 0.42 5.18
N LYS A 138 -19.88 1.38 4.35
CA LYS A 138 -19.90 1.26 2.89
C LYS A 138 -18.59 1.72 2.23
N SER A 139 -17.70 2.36 2.99
CA SER A 139 -16.41 2.78 2.46
C SER A 139 -15.51 1.55 2.21
N PRO A 140 -14.96 1.38 1.00
CA PRO A 140 -14.01 0.31 0.73
C PRO A 140 -12.72 0.52 1.54
N SER A 141 -12.25 1.75 1.71
CA SER A 141 -11.07 2.05 2.56
C SER A 141 -11.29 1.66 4.02
N TYR A 142 -12.50 1.88 4.55
CA TYR A 142 -12.83 1.46 5.91
C TYR A 142 -12.88 -0.06 6.05
N GLN A 143 -13.53 -0.76 5.12
CA GLN A 143 -13.64 -2.22 5.13
C GLN A 143 -12.25 -2.87 5.12
N GLU A 144 -11.37 -2.43 4.22
CA GLU A 144 -9.98 -2.91 4.17
C GLU A 144 -9.22 -2.59 5.47
N ALA A 145 -9.35 -1.37 5.99
CA ALA A 145 -8.70 -0.98 7.24
C ALA A 145 -9.17 -1.81 8.44
N GLN A 146 -10.45 -2.21 8.49
CA GLN A 146 -10.93 -3.14 9.52
C GLN A 146 -10.24 -4.49 9.40
N THR A 147 -10.13 -5.03 8.18
CA THR A 147 -9.46 -6.31 7.95
C THR A 147 -7.97 -6.25 8.30
N LEU A 148 -7.26 -5.19 7.90
CA LEU A 148 -5.85 -5.01 8.22
C LEU A 148 -5.61 -4.85 9.73
N ARG A 149 -6.57 -4.31 10.49
CA ARG A 149 -6.49 -4.26 11.96
C ARG A 149 -6.79 -5.61 12.61
N GLN A 150 -7.58 -6.47 11.98
CA GLN A 150 -7.91 -7.77 12.53
C GLN A 150 -6.65 -8.63 12.65
N LYS A 151 -6.41 -9.15 13.86
CA LYS A 151 -5.29 -10.05 14.18
C LYS A 151 -3.90 -9.49 13.78
N GLY A 152 -3.76 -8.17 13.64
CA GLY A 152 -2.51 -7.55 13.20
C GLY A 152 -2.13 -7.89 11.75
N ALA A 153 -3.11 -8.13 10.87
CA ALA A 153 -2.84 -8.43 9.46
C ALA A 153 -2.01 -7.34 8.76
N GLY A 154 -2.18 -6.07 9.12
CA GLY A 154 -1.39 -4.97 8.60
C GLY A 154 0.05 -4.89 9.13
N ASP A 155 0.43 -5.73 10.09
CA ASP A 155 1.77 -5.82 10.67
C ASP A 155 2.51 -7.12 10.26
N THR A 156 1.85 -8.06 9.57
CA THR A 156 2.53 -9.25 9.04
C THR A 156 3.40 -8.89 7.84
N TRP A 157 4.59 -9.49 7.74
CA TRP A 157 5.45 -9.30 6.57
C TRP A 157 4.79 -9.78 5.27
N ALA A 158 3.84 -10.72 5.35
CA ALA A 158 3.14 -11.28 4.20
C ALA A 158 2.07 -10.35 3.62
N VAL A 159 1.75 -9.24 4.28
CA VAL A 159 0.76 -8.25 3.83
C VAL A 159 1.41 -6.87 3.79
N GLN A 160 0.98 -6.01 2.86
CA GLN A 160 1.37 -4.61 2.76
C GLN A 160 1.10 -3.90 4.08
N LYS A 161 2.09 -3.16 4.58
CA LYS A 161 1.99 -2.57 5.91
C LYS A 161 0.90 -1.51 5.96
N TYR A 162 0.08 -1.57 7.00
CA TYR A 162 -1.00 -0.62 7.26
C TYR A 162 -0.53 0.45 8.26
N TYR A 163 -0.71 1.72 7.90
CA TYR A 163 -0.30 2.83 8.76
C TYR A 163 -1.47 3.50 9.47
N GLY A 164 -2.64 3.56 8.83
CA GLY A 164 -3.81 4.20 9.43
C GLY A 164 -4.91 4.48 8.42
N MET A 165 -6.01 5.03 8.92
CA MET A 165 -7.11 5.53 8.11
C MET A 165 -7.65 6.80 8.77
N GLU A 166 -8.21 7.70 7.98
CA GLU A 166 -8.88 8.91 8.46
C GLU A 166 -10.17 9.16 7.69
N LYS A 167 -11.12 9.81 8.36
CA LYS A 167 -12.37 10.25 7.73
C LYS A 167 -12.16 11.63 7.12
N VAL A 168 -12.62 11.80 5.89
CA VAL A 168 -12.66 13.08 5.20
C VAL A 168 -14.12 13.42 5.00
N GLU A 169 -14.61 14.42 5.74
CA GLU A 169 -16.00 14.89 5.63
C GLU A 169 -16.00 16.30 5.05
N ASP A 170 -16.62 16.44 3.89
CA ASP A 170 -16.75 17.69 3.17
C ASP A 170 -18.21 17.96 2.77
N LYS A 171 -18.44 18.88 1.82
CA LYS A 171 -19.78 19.20 1.32
C LYS A 171 -20.37 18.11 0.43
N GLU A 172 -19.54 17.26 -0.15
CA GLU A 172 -19.91 16.15 -1.03
C GLU A 172 -20.25 14.90 -0.22
N GLY A 173 -19.72 14.79 0.99
CA GLY A 173 -20.14 13.83 2.01
C GLY A 173 -18.98 13.23 2.78
N LEU A 174 -19.19 12.03 3.31
CA LEU A 174 -18.15 11.28 4.00
C LEU A 174 -17.36 10.42 3.01
N ARG A 175 -16.05 10.60 2.98
CA ARG A 175 -15.08 9.70 2.35
C ARG A 175 -14.13 9.17 3.41
N VAL A 176 -13.42 8.10 3.09
CA VAL A 176 -12.36 7.56 3.97
C VAL A 176 -11.08 7.47 3.17
N ALA A 177 -10.00 7.88 3.82
CA ALA A 177 -8.66 7.66 3.32
C ALA A 177 -7.98 6.55 4.09
N ILE A 178 -7.23 5.72 3.38
CA ILE A 178 -6.37 4.67 3.94
C ILE A 178 -4.92 4.97 3.59
N CYS A 179 -4.02 4.76 4.55
CA CYS A 179 -2.58 4.94 4.39
C CYS A 179 -1.86 3.60 4.56
N LYS A 180 -1.07 3.22 3.55
CA LYS A 180 -0.34 1.95 3.48
C LYS A 180 1.09 2.18 2.96
N GLU A 181 1.96 1.22 3.16
CA GLU A 181 3.29 1.18 2.53
C GLU A 181 3.18 1.19 1.01
N PHE A 182 4.09 1.90 0.34
CA PHE A 182 4.22 1.79 -1.10
C PHE A 182 5.09 0.57 -1.45
N LEU A 183 4.59 -0.27 -2.34
CA LEU A 183 5.33 -1.42 -2.87
C LEU A 183 5.57 -1.16 -4.35
N ASP A 184 6.82 -0.99 -4.75
CA ASP A 184 7.26 -0.66 -6.12
C ASP A 184 7.50 -1.91 -6.99
N GLY A 185 7.17 -3.08 -6.46
CA GLY A 185 7.33 -4.36 -7.12
C GLY A 185 6.28 -4.63 -8.21
N PRO A 186 6.59 -5.50 -9.20
CA PRO A 186 5.59 -5.93 -10.17
C PRO A 186 4.54 -6.84 -9.52
N MET A 187 3.31 -6.81 -10.05
CA MET A 187 2.28 -7.78 -9.68
C MET A 187 2.69 -9.20 -10.05
N LEU A 188 2.27 -10.16 -9.25
CA LEU A 188 2.50 -11.58 -9.51
C LEU A 188 1.87 -12.01 -10.85
N ALA A 189 0.74 -11.41 -11.23
CA ALA A 189 0.07 -11.66 -12.51
C ALA A 189 0.99 -11.49 -13.73
N ASN A 190 1.91 -10.52 -13.69
CA ASN A 190 2.84 -10.27 -14.78
C ASN A 190 3.84 -11.42 -14.93
N ALA A 191 4.23 -12.03 -13.81
CA ALA A 191 5.14 -13.17 -13.81
C ALA A 191 4.43 -14.48 -14.17
N THR A 192 3.20 -14.70 -13.69
CA THR A 192 2.46 -15.95 -13.93
C THR A 192 1.92 -16.04 -15.37
N THR A 193 1.55 -14.91 -15.97
CA THR A 193 1.13 -14.85 -17.38
C THR A 193 2.25 -15.26 -18.34
N ALA A 194 3.51 -14.98 -17.97
CA ALA A 194 4.69 -15.35 -18.74
C ALA A 194 5.06 -16.84 -18.62
N ILE A 195 4.35 -17.63 -17.81
CA ILE A 195 4.65 -19.06 -17.67
C ILE A 195 4.18 -19.81 -18.92
N ASP A 196 5.10 -20.39 -19.67
CA ASP A 196 4.80 -21.20 -20.86
C ASP A 196 5.70 -22.44 -21.00
N PRO A 197 5.30 -23.46 -21.81
CA PRO A 197 6.03 -24.71 -21.93
C PRO A 197 7.43 -24.61 -22.57
N TYR A 198 7.78 -23.47 -23.15
CA TYR A 198 9.01 -23.24 -23.90
C TYR A 198 9.98 -22.28 -23.20
N MET A 199 9.72 -21.94 -21.93
CA MET A 199 10.62 -21.16 -21.09
C MET A 199 12.00 -21.81 -21.00
N SER A 200 13.04 -20.98 -20.97
CA SER A 200 14.41 -21.41 -20.67
C SER A 200 14.53 -22.00 -19.26
N GLU A 201 15.57 -22.80 -19.01
CA GLU A 201 15.80 -23.39 -17.69
C GLU A 201 15.90 -22.35 -16.57
N GLU A 202 16.48 -21.17 -16.87
CA GLU A 202 16.59 -20.06 -15.92
C GLU A 202 15.22 -19.47 -15.57
N GLU A 203 14.36 -19.27 -16.57
CA GLU A 203 13.01 -18.75 -16.37
C GLU A 203 12.15 -19.76 -15.61
N GLN A 204 12.26 -21.05 -15.91
CA GLN A 204 11.58 -22.11 -15.14
C GLN A 204 12.06 -22.13 -13.69
N ALA A 205 13.37 -22.01 -13.46
CA ALA A 205 13.92 -21.95 -12.10
C ALA A 205 13.41 -20.72 -11.34
N ARG A 206 13.26 -19.57 -12.01
CA ARG A 206 12.65 -18.38 -11.42
C ARG A 206 11.18 -18.59 -11.08
N ALA A 207 10.38 -19.17 -11.97
CA ALA A 207 8.97 -19.46 -11.71
C ALA A 207 8.79 -20.39 -10.50
N LYS A 208 9.65 -21.40 -10.35
CA LYS A 208 9.67 -22.30 -9.18
C LYS A 208 10.01 -21.56 -7.88
N ARG A 209 11.04 -20.69 -7.89
CA ARG A 209 11.39 -19.86 -6.73
C ARG A 209 10.25 -18.94 -6.32
N LEU A 210 9.59 -18.31 -7.30
CA LEU A 210 8.47 -17.42 -7.05
C LEU A 210 7.25 -18.16 -6.50
N ALA A 211 6.92 -19.34 -7.05
CA ALA A 211 5.87 -20.20 -6.52
C ALA A 211 6.14 -20.59 -5.05
N TYR A 212 7.38 -20.99 -4.76
CA TYR A 212 7.82 -21.29 -3.40
C TYR A 212 7.70 -20.08 -2.46
N ALA A 213 8.13 -18.89 -2.90
CA ALA A 213 8.02 -17.65 -2.15
C ALA A 213 6.57 -17.29 -1.83
N THR A 214 5.66 -17.44 -2.80
CA THR A 214 4.20 -17.30 -2.59
C THR A 214 3.69 -18.31 -1.57
N GLY A 215 4.16 -19.55 -1.63
CA GLY A 215 3.84 -20.57 -0.63
C GLY A 215 4.29 -20.18 0.79
N ARG A 216 5.49 -19.61 0.93
CA ARG A 216 6.02 -19.10 2.21
C ARG A 216 5.20 -17.92 2.75
N MET A 217 4.77 -17.02 1.88
CA MET A 217 3.87 -15.91 2.24
C MET A 217 2.54 -16.44 2.79
N VAL A 218 1.94 -17.42 2.12
CA VAL A 218 0.71 -18.10 2.57
C VAL A 218 0.90 -18.83 3.90
N ALA A 219 2.00 -19.56 4.08
CA ALA A 219 2.30 -20.22 5.34
C ALA A 219 2.34 -19.24 6.52
N ASN A 220 2.88 -18.04 6.27
CA ASN A 220 2.93 -17.02 7.28
C ASN A 220 1.54 -16.46 7.63
N THR A 221 0.68 -16.19 6.66
CA THR A 221 -0.71 -15.74 6.93
C THR A 221 -1.49 -16.82 7.67
N LEU A 222 -1.36 -18.09 7.29
CA LEU A 222 -1.96 -19.22 8.02
C LEU A 222 -1.49 -19.29 9.47
N THR A 223 -0.21 -19.05 9.72
CA THR A 223 0.37 -19.08 11.07
C THR A 223 -0.05 -17.88 11.92
N GLN A 224 0.03 -16.67 11.37
CA GLN A 224 -0.19 -15.43 12.14
C GLN A 224 -1.67 -15.04 12.22
N LEU A 225 -2.42 -15.26 11.14
CA LEU A 225 -3.81 -14.85 11.01
C LEU A 225 -4.79 -16.01 11.20
N GLY A 226 -4.31 -17.26 11.17
CA GLY A 226 -5.16 -18.45 11.21
C GLY A 226 -6.02 -18.60 9.95
N GLY A 227 -5.57 -18.04 8.83
CA GLY A 227 -6.34 -17.96 7.59
C GLY A 227 -5.55 -17.32 6.46
N VAL A 228 -6.19 -17.19 5.30
CA VAL A 228 -5.59 -16.60 4.08
C VAL A 228 -6.42 -15.38 3.67
N PRO A 229 -5.80 -14.29 3.18
CA PRO A 229 -6.53 -13.20 2.55
C PRO A 229 -7.53 -13.69 1.50
N LYS A 230 -8.76 -13.19 1.58
CA LYS A 230 -9.80 -13.45 0.58
C LYS A 230 -9.35 -12.84 -0.74
N ASP A 231 -9.74 -13.49 -1.84
CA ASP A 231 -9.39 -13.04 -3.19
C ASP A 231 -7.86 -13.02 -3.42
N SER A 232 -7.22 -14.13 -3.07
CA SER A 232 -5.81 -14.42 -3.28
C SER A 232 -5.50 -14.65 -4.77
N ASN A 233 -5.77 -13.66 -5.60
CA ASN A 233 -5.42 -13.68 -7.02
C ASN A 233 -4.04 -13.00 -7.25
N PRO A 234 -3.38 -13.24 -8.38
CA PRO A 234 -2.06 -12.66 -8.65
C PRO A 234 -2.02 -11.14 -8.87
N LEU A 235 -3.16 -10.47 -9.07
CA LEU A 235 -3.21 -9.01 -9.18
C LEU A 235 -3.07 -8.37 -7.80
N ASN A 236 -3.51 -9.06 -6.74
CA ASN A 236 -3.45 -8.58 -5.35
C ASN A 236 -2.15 -8.95 -4.63
N ILE A 237 -1.17 -9.53 -5.34
CA ILE A 237 0.12 -9.94 -4.79
C ILE A 237 1.25 -9.22 -5.52
N ILE A 238 2.12 -8.57 -4.76
CA ILE A 238 3.29 -7.86 -5.27
C ILE A 238 4.55 -8.69 -5.02
N ILE A 239 5.43 -8.75 -6.02
CA ILE A 239 6.75 -9.35 -5.93
C ILE A 239 7.73 -8.30 -5.39
N ILE A 240 8.27 -8.52 -4.21
CA ILE A 240 9.30 -7.69 -3.60
C ILE A 240 10.66 -8.25 -3.98
N ARG A 241 11.48 -7.41 -4.60
CA ARG A 241 12.89 -7.71 -4.89
C ARG A 241 13.72 -7.01 -3.83
N GLU A 242 14.27 -7.77 -2.90
CA GLU A 242 15.35 -7.27 -2.07
C GLU A 242 16.67 -7.36 -2.86
N ASP A 243 17.72 -6.66 -2.42
CA ASP A 243 19.08 -6.75 -3.01
C ASP A 243 19.69 -8.17 -2.94
N THR A 244 18.94 -9.14 -2.42
CA THR A 244 19.29 -10.56 -2.32
C THR A 244 18.61 -11.35 -3.44
N ALA A 245 19.17 -12.50 -3.81
CA ALA A 245 18.63 -13.35 -4.87
C ALA A 245 17.26 -14.00 -4.54
N ASP A 246 16.71 -13.73 -3.35
CA ASP A 246 15.46 -14.31 -2.87
C ASP A 246 14.29 -13.34 -3.06
N GLU A 247 13.50 -13.58 -4.11
CA GLU A 247 12.22 -12.89 -4.30
C GLU A 247 11.27 -13.22 -3.14
N HIS A 248 10.53 -12.22 -2.66
CA HIS A 248 9.47 -12.39 -1.67
C HIS A 248 8.15 -11.86 -2.24
N THR A 249 7.02 -12.28 -1.69
CA THR A 249 5.71 -11.83 -2.15
C THR A 249 4.89 -11.30 -0.98
N ARG A 250 4.03 -10.31 -1.24
CA ARG A 250 3.13 -9.72 -0.23
C ARG A 250 1.76 -9.45 -0.82
N TYR A 251 0.71 -9.67 -0.02
CA TYR A 251 -0.65 -9.24 -0.33
C TYR A 251 -0.79 -7.72 -0.19
N CYS A 252 -1.48 -7.05 -1.12
CA CYS A 252 -1.62 -5.58 -1.11
C CYS A 252 -3.06 -5.05 -1.13
N ASP A 253 -4.05 -5.91 -1.37
CA ASP A 253 -5.48 -5.57 -1.32
C ASP A 253 -6.22 -6.63 -0.50
N VAL A 254 -6.35 -6.39 0.81
CA VAL A 254 -6.85 -7.39 1.77
C VAL A 254 -8.19 -6.96 2.34
N GLU A 255 -9.26 -7.32 1.64
CA GLU A 255 -10.63 -6.98 2.05
C GLU A 255 -11.22 -7.95 3.09
N GLY A 256 -10.67 -9.16 3.23
CA GLY A 256 -11.11 -10.13 4.22
C GLY A 256 -10.09 -11.25 4.48
N ILE A 257 -10.33 -12.06 5.52
CA ILE A 257 -9.52 -13.25 5.83
C ILE A 257 -10.45 -14.46 5.89
N VAL A 258 -10.15 -15.47 5.09
CA VAL A 258 -10.84 -16.75 5.05
C VAL A 258 -10.18 -17.69 6.06
N THR A 259 -10.98 -18.29 6.94
CA THR A 259 -10.48 -19.08 8.08
C THR A 259 -11.07 -20.50 8.14
N ASP A 260 -12.12 -20.78 7.37
CA ASP A 260 -12.66 -22.12 7.22
C ASP A 260 -11.83 -22.92 6.20
N GLU A 261 -11.77 -24.24 6.40
CA GLU A 261 -10.92 -25.14 5.61
C GLU A 261 -11.29 -25.16 4.12
N GLU A 262 -12.58 -25.13 3.79
CA GLU A 262 -13.06 -25.15 2.40
C GLU A 262 -12.66 -23.87 1.67
N GLY A 263 -12.88 -22.73 2.30
CA GLY A 263 -12.49 -21.43 1.77
C GLY A 263 -10.97 -21.29 1.62
N ILE A 264 -10.19 -21.74 2.61
CA ILE A 264 -8.73 -21.76 2.51
C ILE A 264 -8.29 -22.62 1.31
N ARG A 265 -8.82 -23.84 1.16
CA ARG A 265 -8.50 -24.71 0.02
C ARG A 265 -8.82 -24.04 -1.32
N SER A 266 -9.96 -23.35 -1.42
CA SER A 266 -10.38 -22.62 -2.62
C SER A 266 -9.40 -21.51 -3.01
N GLU A 267 -8.95 -20.69 -2.05
CA GLU A 267 -7.95 -19.65 -2.29
C GLU A 267 -6.59 -20.24 -2.73
N LEU A 268 -6.19 -21.37 -2.15
CA LEU A 268 -4.93 -22.05 -2.51
C LEU A 268 -4.99 -22.72 -3.88
N ASP A 269 -6.10 -23.34 -4.23
CA ASP A 269 -6.28 -23.93 -5.56
C ASP A 269 -6.25 -22.85 -6.64
N ARG A 270 -6.78 -21.66 -6.38
CA ARG A 270 -6.64 -20.52 -7.27
C ARG A 270 -5.17 -20.18 -7.49
N LEU A 271 -4.40 -19.93 -6.42
CA LEU A 271 -2.97 -19.61 -6.52
C LEU A 271 -2.17 -20.73 -7.21
N LYS A 272 -2.47 -21.99 -6.90
CA LYS A 272 -1.82 -23.14 -7.53
C LYS A 272 -1.99 -23.12 -9.05
N ASN A 273 -3.20 -22.85 -9.52
CA ASN A 273 -3.53 -22.86 -10.95
C ASN A 273 -2.77 -21.76 -11.72
N GLU A 274 -2.50 -20.63 -11.07
CA GLU A 274 -1.72 -19.53 -11.65
C GLU A 274 -0.28 -19.95 -11.96
N PHE A 275 0.30 -20.83 -11.16
CA PHE A 275 1.64 -21.38 -11.38
C PHE A 275 1.68 -22.62 -12.30
N LYS A 276 0.53 -23.08 -12.82
CA LYS A 276 0.44 -24.21 -13.76
C LYS A 276 1.18 -25.45 -13.25
N GLU A 277 2.15 -25.96 -14.01
CA GLU A 277 2.96 -27.13 -13.65
C GLU A 277 3.87 -26.90 -12.42
N TYR A 278 4.15 -25.63 -12.08
CA TYR A 278 4.97 -25.25 -10.93
C TYR A 278 4.15 -25.09 -9.64
N GLY A 279 2.84 -25.30 -9.67
CA GLY A 279 1.98 -25.22 -8.49
C GLY A 279 2.40 -26.16 -7.34
N GLY A 280 3.17 -27.22 -7.63
CA GLY A 280 3.75 -28.07 -6.59
C GLY A 280 4.76 -27.34 -5.69
N GLU A 281 5.51 -26.38 -6.22
CA GLU A 281 6.47 -25.58 -5.44
C GLU A 281 5.79 -24.64 -4.45
N LEU A 282 4.60 -24.14 -4.79
CA LEU A 282 3.76 -23.39 -3.86
C LEU A 282 3.42 -24.22 -2.63
N PHE A 283 2.98 -25.47 -2.81
CA PHE A 283 2.71 -26.36 -1.67
C PHE A 283 3.97 -26.77 -0.93
N ARG A 284 5.11 -26.90 -1.62
CA ARG A 284 6.40 -27.10 -0.94
C ARG A 284 6.71 -25.93 -0.01
N GLY A 285 6.54 -24.69 -0.47
CA GLY A 285 6.70 -23.48 0.34
C GLY A 285 5.72 -23.42 1.52
N ILE A 286 4.48 -23.88 1.35
CA ILE A 286 3.53 -23.96 2.46
C ILE A 286 3.98 -25.01 3.48
N ASN A 287 4.23 -26.24 3.05
CA ASN A 287 4.49 -27.38 3.93
C ASN A 287 5.80 -27.27 4.71
N GLU A 288 6.83 -26.63 4.15
CA GLU A 288 8.10 -26.41 4.84
C GLU A 288 8.01 -25.30 5.92
N HIS A 289 6.98 -24.44 5.87
CA HIS A 289 6.86 -23.25 6.73
C HIS A 289 5.55 -23.20 7.53
N TYR A 290 4.67 -24.19 7.40
CA TYR A 290 3.42 -24.30 8.14
C TYR A 290 3.21 -25.70 8.70
N ASP A 291 3.20 -25.81 10.03
CA ASP A 291 3.11 -27.10 10.75
C ASP A 291 1.68 -27.66 10.87
N GLY A 292 0.67 -26.95 10.33
CA GLY A 292 -0.73 -27.33 10.47
C GLY A 292 -1.12 -28.60 9.69
N ALA A 293 -2.14 -29.29 10.19
CA ALA A 293 -2.60 -30.57 9.63
C ALA A 293 -3.33 -30.45 8.28
N LEU A 294 -3.69 -29.24 7.84
CA LEU A 294 -4.48 -28.98 6.63
C LEU A 294 -3.91 -29.63 5.36
N PHE A 295 -2.58 -29.82 5.29
CA PHE A 295 -1.89 -30.27 4.07
C PHE A 295 -1.13 -31.59 4.24
N LYS A 296 -1.21 -32.21 5.43
CA LYS A 296 -0.66 -33.56 5.60
C LYS A 296 -1.60 -34.51 4.86
N LYS A 297 -1.07 -35.22 3.84
CA LYS A 297 -1.82 -36.28 3.17
C LYS A 297 -2.40 -37.19 4.25
N PRO A 298 -3.69 -37.59 4.17
CA PRO A 298 -4.15 -38.70 4.99
C PRO A 298 -3.27 -39.90 4.67
N GLU A 299 -2.70 -40.51 5.70
CA GLU A 299 -1.98 -41.78 5.62
C GLU A 299 -2.83 -42.88 4.98
#